data_AF-X0YTA7-F1
#
_entry.id   AF-X0YTA7-F1
#
_cell.length_a   1.000
_cell.length_b   1.000
_cell.length_c   1.000
_cell.angle_alpha   90.00
_cell.angle_beta   90.00
_cell.angle_gamma   90.00
#
_symmetry.space_group_name_H-M   'P 1'
#
loop_
_entity.id
_entity.type
_entity.pdbx_description
1 polymer ?
#
loop_
_entity_poly.entity_id
_entity_poly.type
_entity_poly.pdbx_seq_one_letter_code
_entity_poly.pdbx_strand_id
1 'polypeptide(L)'
;MTALGTVSLSPVRSLRLTIAAVFVILGVVGFACGGGPGAPPDAVHVLTADGVVGPVMERYLDRGIDAAEDEQGEAVVIRLDTSGGLISSMNDIVKRILSSEVPVIVYVSPQGGHAASAGTFI
;
A
#
# COMPACT_ATOMS: atom_id res chain seq x y z
N MET A 1 16.61 7.75 -57.58
CA MET A 1 17.15 6.37 -57.55
C MET A 1 17.29 5.93 -56.10
N THR A 2 16.33 5.18 -55.57
CA THR A 2 16.48 4.31 -54.38
C THR A 2 15.22 3.46 -54.28
N ALA A 3 15.28 2.25 -54.80
CA ALA A 3 14.20 1.28 -54.75
C ALA A 3 14.14 0.70 -53.33
N LEU A 4 13.01 0.86 -52.63
CA LEU A 4 12.71 0.08 -51.45
C LEU A 4 12.53 -1.38 -51.86
N GLY A 5 13.55 -2.19 -51.62
CA GLY A 5 13.48 -3.65 -51.79
C GLY A 5 12.44 -4.21 -50.83
N THR A 6 11.33 -4.69 -51.36
CA THR A 6 10.31 -5.43 -50.61
C THR A 6 10.89 -6.78 -50.23
N VAL A 7 11.20 -6.96 -48.94
CA VAL A 7 11.68 -8.24 -48.41
C VAL A 7 10.54 -9.25 -48.48
N SER A 8 10.53 -10.08 -49.54
CA SER A 8 9.59 -11.20 -49.69
C SER A 8 9.98 -12.32 -48.73
N LEU A 9 9.33 -12.33 -47.57
CA LEU A 9 9.46 -13.40 -46.58
C LEU A 9 8.54 -14.56 -46.97
N SER A 10 9.06 -15.79 -47.01
CA SER A 10 8.23 -16.98 -47.20
C SER A 10 7.10 -17.01 -46.15
N PRO A 11 5.89 -17.48 -46.48
CA PRO A 11 4.73 -17.44 -45.58
C PRO A 11 4.97 -18.09 -44.21
N VAL A 12 5.87 -19.07 -44.14
CA VAL A 12 6.25 -19.75 -42.89
C VAL A 12 7.16 -18.89 -42.00
N ARG A 13 7.96 -18.00 -42.58
CA ARG A 13 8.91 -17.13 -41.88
C ARG A 13 8.25 -15.86 -41.35
N SER A 14 7.28 -15.30 -42.08
CA SER A 14 6.43 -14.20 -41.59
C SER A 14 5.54 -14.66 -40.44
N LEU A 15 5.00 -15.89 -40.50
CA LEU A 15 4.20 -16.48 -39.42
C LEU A 15 5.00 -16.72 -38.13
N ARG A 16 6.25 -17.17 -38.25
CA ARG A 16 7.14 -17.36 -37.08
C ARG A 16 7.51 -16.04 -36.40
N LEU A 17 7.73 -14.98 -37.19
CA LEU A 17 8.06 -13.65 -36.68
C LEU A 17 6.86 -13.00 -35.97
N THR A 18 5.65 -13.16 -36.49
CA THR A 18 4.45 -12.63 -35.82
C THR A 18 4.16 -13.36 -34.52
N ILE A 19 4.29 -14.70 -34.49
CA ILE A 19 4.14 -15.47 -33.25
C ILE A 19 5.18 -15.03 -32.20
N ALA A 20 6.45 -14.91 -32.60
CA ALA A 20 7.50 -14.44 -31.70
C ALA A 20 7.23 -13.02 -31.17
N ALA A 21 6.79 -12.10 -32.03
CA ALA A 21 6.43 -10.75 -31.63
C ALA A 21 5.25 -10.72 -30.64
N VAL A 22 4.24 -11.57 -30.85
CA VAL A 22 3.09 -11.72 -29.93
C VAL A 22 3.56 -12.23 -28.56
N PHE A 23 4.41 -13.25 -28.52
CA PHE A 23 4.97 -13.75 -27.25
C PHE A 23 5.83 -12.71 -26.52
N VAL A 24 6.61 -11.92 -27.26
CA VAL A 24 7.40 -10.82 -26.67
C VAL A 24 6.49 -9.74 -26.11
N ILE A 25 5.44 -9.33 -26.84
CA ILE A 25 4.48 -8.34 -26.36
C ILE A 25 3.72 -8.85 -25.13
N LEU A 26 3.27 -10.09 -25.13
CA LEU A 26 2.62 -10.72 -23.97
C LEU A 26 3.57 -10.80 -22.76
N GLY A 27 4.85 -11.13 -22.99
CA GLY A 27 5.85 -11.16 -21.93
C GLY A 27 6.10 -9.78 -21.32
N VAL A 28 6.19 -8.73 -22.14
CA VAL A 28 6.39 -7.34 -21.68
C VAL A 28 5.18 -6.83 -20.91
N VAL A 29 3.96 -7.11 -21.39
CA VAL A 29 2.73 -6.72 -20.68
C VAL A 29 2.58 -7.48 -19.36
N GLY A 30 2.87 -8.78 -19.35
CA GLY A 30 2.85 -9.59 -18.12
C GLY A 30 3.87 -9.10 -17.08
N PHE A 31 5.05 -8.68 -17.51
CA PHE A 31 6.07 -8.12 -16.61
C PHE A 31 5.71 -6.70 -16.12
N ALA A 32 5.11 -5.86 -16.96
CA ALA A 32 4.71 -4.50 -16.59
C ALA A 32 3.48 -4.46 -15.66
N CYS A 33 2.61 -5.45 -15.74
CA CYS A 33 1.42 -5.58 -14.88
C CYS A 33 1.62 -6.53 -13.68
N GLY A 34 2.73 -7.25 -13.61
CA GLY A 34 3.11 -7.98 -12.41
C GLY A 34 3.53 -6.96 -11.36
N GLY A 35 2.63 -6.68 -10.40
CA GLY A 35 2.94 -5.84 -9.25
C GLY A 35 4.28 -6.24 -8.65
N GLY A 36 5.09 -5.27 -8.24
CA GLY A 36 6.34 -5.53 -7.53
C GLY A 36 6.10 -6.44 -6.32
N PRO A 37 7.16 -7.03 -5.73
CA PRO A 37 6.99 -7.90 -4.57
C PRO A 37 6.16 -7.17 -3.51
N GLY A 38 4.91 -7.61 -3.33
CA GLY A 38 4.02 -7.11 -2.30
C GLY A 38 4.62 -7.41 -0.94
N ALA A 39 4.10 -6.77 0.11
CA ALA A 39 4.49 -7.12 1.46
C ALA A 39 4.30 -8.63 1.68
N PRO A 40 5.18 -9.28 2.46
CA PRO A 40 5.01 -10.68 2.81
C PRO A 40 3.58 -10.95 3.33
N PRO A 41 3.02 -12.14 3.10
CA PRO A 41 1.67 -12.48 3.56
C PRO A 41 1.42 -12.29 5.07
N ASP A 42 2.50 -12.25 5.86
CA ASP A 42 2.46 -12.08 7.32
C ASP A 42 3.05 -10.73 7.76
N ALA A 43 2.99 -9.71 6.91
CA ALA A 43 3.58 -8.42 7.20
C ALA A 43 2.83 -7.70 8.33
N VAL A 44 3.60 -7.12 9.27
CA VAL A 44 3.09 -6.20 10.28
C VAL A 44 3.36 -4.78 9.82
N HIS A 45 2.31 -4.01 9.60
CA HIS A 45 2.40 -2.62 9.18
C HIS A 45 2.67 -1.73 10.38
N VAL A 46 3.64 -0.82 10.29
CA VAL A 46 3.99 0.08 11.40
C VAL A 46 3.70 1.52 10.99
N LEU A 47 2.71 2.13 11.65
CA LEU A 47 2.35 3.53 11.50
C LEU A 47 2.98 4.34 12.63
N THR A 48 3.37 5.58 12.35
CA THR A 48 3.90 6.50 13.38
C THR A 48 3.00 7.70 13.51
N ALA A 49 2.43 7.88 14.71
CA ALA A 49 1.52 8.97 15.06
C ALA A 49 2.14 9.80 16.17
N ASP A 50 2.83 10.87 15.77
CA ASP A 50 3.47 11.84 16.66
C ASP A 50 2.73 13.18 16.62
N GLY A 51 2.50 13.76 17.79
CA GLY A 51 1.96 15.11 17.94
C GLY A 51 0.45 15.16 18.21
N VAL A 52 -0.21 16.23 17.78
CA VAL A 52 -1.61 16.51 18.14
C VAL A 52 -2.58 15.59 17.40
N VAL A 53 -3.56 15.03 18.13
CA VAL A 53 -4.69 14.30 17.52
C VAL A 53 -5.58 15.28 16.75
N GLY A 54 -5.57 15.18 15.43
CA GLY A 54 -6.35 16.04 14.54
C GLY A 54 -6.51 15.44 13.13
N PRO A 55 -7.10 16.18 12.18
CA PRO A 55 -7.54 15.64 10.89
C PRO A 55 -6.40 15.14 9.98
N VAL A 56 -5.16 15.53 10.26
CA VAL A 56 -3.98 15.03 9.55
C VAL A 56 -3.62 13.63 10.04
N MET A 57 -3.52 13.45 11.36
CA MET A 57 -3.25 12.16 11.99
C MET A 57 -4.37 11.16 11.69
N GLU A 58 -5.62 11.58 11.82
CA GLU A 58 -6.80 10.79 11.48
C GLU A 58 -6.72 10.21 10.06
N ARG A 59 -6.55 11.07 9.04
CA ARG A 59 -6.43 10.63 7.64
C ARG A 59 -5.16 9.82 7.35
N TYR A 60 -4.11 10.02 8.13
CA TYR A 60 -2.90 9.22 8.01
C TYR A 60 -3.12 7.80 8.52
N LEU A 61 -3.73 7.67 9.71
CA LEU A 61 -4.06 6.38 10.30
C LEU A 61 -5.07 5.61 9.46
N ASP A 62 -6.11 6.29 8.98
CA ASP A 62 -7.13 5.72 8.08
C ASP A 62 -6.49 5.03 6.85
N ARG A 63 -5.70 5.78 6.07
CA ARG A 63 -4.98 5.23 4.90
C ARG A 63 -3.97 4.15 5.26
N GLY A 64 -3.34 4.26 6.42
CA GLY A 64 -2.35 3.29 6.88
C GLY A 64 -3.00 1.95 7.25
N ILE A 65 -4.20 1.99 7.80
CA ILE A 65 -5.00 0.79 8.10
C ILE A 65 -5.58 0.22 6.79
N ASP A 66 -6.10 1.06 5.88
CA ASP A 66 -6.57 0.61 4.56
C ASP A 66 -5.48 -0.17 3.82
N ALA A 67 -4.24 0.34 3.81
CA ALA A 67 -3.12 -0.32 3.15
C ALA A 67 -2.80 -1.70 3.77
N ALA A 68 -2.94 -1.84 5.09
CA ALA A 68 -2.73 -3.12 5.75
C ALA A 68 -3.86 -4.12 5.45
N GLU A 69 -5.09 -3.64 5.30
CA GLU A 69 -6.25 -4.47 4.91
C GLU A 69 -6.12 -4.92 3.45
N ASP A 70 -5.79 -4.00 2.53
CA ASP A 70 -5.58 -4.27 1.11
C ASP A 70 -4.46 -5.30 0.86
N GLU A 71 -3.40 -5.23 1.67
CA GLU A 71 -2.25 -6.13 1.61
C GLU A 71 -2.45 -7.42 2.44
N GLN A 72 -3.60 -7.59 3.09
CA GLN A 72 -3.92 -8.74 3.95
C GLN A 72 -2.87 -8.95 5.04
N GLY A 73 -2.37 -7.85 5.62
CA GLY A 73 -1.35 -7.89 6.66
C GLY A 73 -1.82 -8.57 7.95
N GLU A 74 -0.86 -9.12 8.70
CA GLU A 74 -1.14 -9.85 9.95
C GLU A 74 -1.63 -8.91 11.08
N ALA A 75 -1.13 -7.66 11.09
CA ALA A 75 -1.53 -6.63 12.04
C ALA A 75 -1.04 -5.23 11.64
N VAL A 76 -1.63 -4.21 12.27
CA VAL A 76 -1.15 -2.83 12.27
C VAL A 76 -0.65 -2.46 13.67
N VAL A 77 0.56 -1.92 13.76
CA VAL A 77 1.09 -1.30 14.98
C VAL A 77 1.12 0.22 14.80
N ILE A 78 0.35 0.94 15.62
CA ILE A 78 0.39 2.40 15.70
C ILE A 78 1.36 2.78 16.81
N ARG A 79 2.53 3.30 16.44
CA ARG A 79 3.46 3.92 17.39
C ARG A 79 2.97 5.31 17.73
N LEU A 80 2.47 5.48 18.95
CA LEU A 80 1.78 6.69 19.39
C LEU A 80 2.62 7.50 20.38
N ASP A 81 2.76 8.79 20.11
CA ASP A 81 3.20 9.80 21.06
C ASP A 81 2.36 11.07 20.88
N THR A 82 1.45 11.34 21.80
CA THR A 82 0.51 12.45 21.72
C THR A 82 0.16 13.05 23.09
N SER A 83 0.07 14.38 23.12
CA SER A 83 -0.53 15.15 24.22
C SER A 83 -2.07 15.20 24.14
N GLY A 84 -2.67 14.56 23.15
CA GLY A 84 -4.11 14.59 22.86
C GLY A 84 -4.49 15.54 21.73
N GLY A 85 -5.76 15.93 21.68
CA GLY A 85 -6.26 16.81 20.63
C GLY A 85 -7.78 16.80 20.50
N LEU A 86 -8.27 16.86 19.27
CA LEU A 86 -9.70 17.03 18.98
C LEU A 86 -10.49 15.76 19.28
N ILE A 87 -11.59 15.91 20.02
CA ILE A 87 -12.52 14.80 20.32
C ILE A 87 -13.15 14.22 19.04
N SER A 88 -13.40 15.04 18.01
CA SER A 88 -13.94 14.56 16.74
C SER A 88 -12.98 13.59 16.06
N SER A 89 -11.72 14.01 15.85
CA SER A 89 -10.70 13.15 15.24
C SER A 89 -10.39 11.92 16.09
N MET A 90 -10.39 12.05 17.42
CA MET A 90 -10.26 10.89 18.31
C MET A 90 -11.39 9.88 18.10
N ASN A 91 -12.65 10.32 18.09
CA ASN A 91 -13.79 9.43 17.87
C ASN A 91 -13.74 8.77 16.50
N ASP A 92 -13.31 9.49 15.47
CA ASP A 92 -13.23 8.95 14.12
C ASP A 92 -12.08 7.94 13.98
N ILE A 93 -10.92 8.19 14.63
CA ILE A 93 -9.83 7.21 14.75
C ILE A 93 -10.31 5.96 15.50
N VAL A 94 -10.95 6.10 16.65
CA VAL A 94 -11.43 4.96 17.45
C VAL A 94 -12.43 4.13 16.65
N LYS A 95 -13.38 4.76 15.93
CA LYS A 95 -14.31 4.04 15.05
C LYS A 95 -13.57 3.28 13.95
N ARG A 96 -12.57 3.90 13.32
CA ARG A 96 -11.78 3.28 12.25
C ARG A 96 -10.99 2.07 12.75
N ILE A 97 -10.42 2.16 13.95
CA ILE A 97 -9.75 1.05 14.62
C ILE A 97 -10.73 -0.08 14.90
N LEU A 98 -11.90 0.23 15.47
CA LEU A 98 -12.92 -0.76 15.80
C LEU A 98 -13.58 -1.43 14.59
N SER A 99 -13.53 -0.79 13.42
CA SER A 99 -14.02 -1.34 12.16
C SER A 99 -12.94 -2.04 11.33
N SER A 100 -11.70 -2.13 11.82
CA SER A 100 -10.62 -2.70 11.01
C SER A 100 -10.77 -4.20 10.79
N GLU A 101 -10.44 -4.65 9.58
CA GLU A 101 -10.43 -6.07 9.22
C GLU A 101 -9.16 -6.79 9.71
N VAL A 102 -8.11 -6.03 10.06
CA VAL A 102 -6.85 -6.53 10.61
C VAL A 102 -6.68 -6.08 12.08
N PRO A 103 -6.00 -6.86 12.93
CA PRO A 103 -5.74 -6.46 14.31
C PRO A 103 -4.93 -5.17 14.41
N VAL A 104 -5.39 -4.21 15.21
CA VAL A 104 -4.68 -2.95 15.47
C VAL A 104 -4.12 -2.93 16.89
N ILE A 105 -2.82 -2.64 17.01
CA ILE A 105 -2.08 -2.56 18.26
C ILE A 105 -1.58 -1.12 18.42
N VAL A 106 -2.01 -0.44 19.47
CA VAL A 106 -1.46 0.87 19.82
C VAL A 106 -0.29 0.67 20.78
N TYR A 107 0.89 1.15 20.38
CA TYR A 107 2.12 1.05 21.16
C TYR A 107 2.64 2.45 21.48
N VAL A 108 2.55 2.83 22.76
CA VAL A 108 3.08 4.12 23.23
C VAL A 108 4.61 4.08 23.15
N SER A 109 5.17 4.87 22.24
CA SER A 109 6.58 4.84 21.89
C SER A 109 7.03 6.19 21.32
N PRO A 110 8.29 6.60 21.52
CA PRO A 110 9.37 5.83 22.14
C PRO A 110 9.29 5.84 23.67
N GLN A 111 10.32 5.34 24.35
CA GLN A 111 10.43 5.51 25.80
C GLN A 111 10.31 7.00 26.15
N GLY A 112 9.38 7.33 27.05
CA GLY A 112 9.04 8.70 27.41
C GLY A 112 7.93 9.33 26.56
N GLY A 113 7.43 8.64 25.53
CA GLY A 113 6.24 9.03 24.79
C GLY A 113 4.97 8.89 25.62
N HIS A 114 3.93 9.58 25.21
CA HIS A 114 2.69 9.71 25.95
C HIS A 114 1.46 9.36 25.11
N ALA A 115 0.40 8.90 25.76
CA ALA A 115 -0.93 8.74 25.17
C ALA A 115 -1.93 9.51 26.04
N ALA A 116 -1.82 10.84 26.03
CA ALA A 116 -2.60 11.70 26.91
C ALA A 116 -3.95 12.12 26.31
N SER A 117 -4.96 12.33 27.15
CA SER A 117 -6.28 12.85 26.76
C SER A 117 -6.90 12.00 25.65
N ALA A 118 -7.13 12.57 24.46
CA ALA A 118 -7.59 11.83 23.28
C ALA A 118 -6.76 10.56 22.99
N GLY A 119 -5.43 10.62 23.18
CA GLY A 119 -4.56 9.46 22.98
C GLY A 119 -4.81 8.31 23.96
N THR A 120 -5.42 8.54 25.11
CA THR A 120 -5.77 7.46 26.06
C THR A 120 -6.96 6.62 25.56
N PHE A 121 -7.82 7.22 24.74
CA PHE A 121 -8.99 6.55 24.17
C PHE A 121 -8.67 5.80 22.87
N ILE A 122 -7.64 6.27 22.15
CA ILE A 122 -7.08 5.63 20.96
C ILE A 122 -6.28 4.41 21.41
#